data_AF-A0A2S2R3J6-F1
#
_entry.id   AF-A0A2S2R3J6-F1
#
_cell.length_a   1.000
_cell.length_b   1.000
_cell.length_c   1.000
_cell.angle_alpha   90.00
_cell.angle_beta   90.00
_cell.angle_gamma   90.00
#
_symmetry.space_group_name_H-M   'P 1'
#
loop_
_entity.id
_entity.type
_entity.pdbx_description
1 polymer ?
#
loop_
_entity_poly.entity_id
_entity_poly.type
_entity_poly.pdbx_seq_one_letter_code
_entity_poly.pdbx_strand_id
1 'polypeptide(L)'
;MDASNVADAFERKITVACDFALQRKPKRLDGKKLQHWWIPKIAQLRSSCTVAKKALKRAVVVRNRNSGELAMMDHLLENLRSCKKALKTEITKSKERVCKELLETVENDVWGKPYKLVLRKLQGPPTAANMEPITLKEIVPTLFPTKASLRQIEYNHSDTPIPLFTQDEVSEAFKRMAPRRKAPGPDGLTNCILATAHRAEPTLFRGMFNKCLRDGDFPQKKEKLKNSATPQRAETSKRTIIIQTFMFAERCRKTLRASTTHEARKTFGKCTRPSGRTIWIPEGSLDRGCNQHTEGDRN
;
A
#
# COMPACT_ATOMS: atom_id res chain seq x y z
N MET A 1 -33.78 5.19 -13.79
CA MET A 1 -32.78 4.60 -12.86
C MET A 1 -31.54 5.47 -12.93
N ASP A 2 -30.99 5.93 -11.81
CA ASP A 2 -29.86 6.88 -11.79
C ASP A 2 -28.50 6.18 -11.90
N ALA A 3 -27.43 6.92 -12.19
CA ALA A 3 -26.06 6.39 -12.28
C ALA A 3 -25.59 5.77 -10.96
N SER A 4 -25.92 6.40 -9.83
CA SER A 4 -25.62 5.91 -8.48
C SER A 4 -26.22 4.52 -8.19
N ASN A 5 -27.49 4.32 -8.57
CA ASN A 5 -28.19 3.04 -8.38
C ASN A 5 -27.52 1.87 -9.15
N VAL A 6 -26.96 2.14 -10.34
CA VAL A 6 -26.25 1.14 -11.14
C VAL A 6 -24.92 0.76 -10.48
N ALA A 7 -24.20 1.74 -9.95
CA ALA A 7 -22.93 1.52 -9.25
C ALA A 7 -23.13 0.72 -7.94
N ASP A 8 -24.15 1.05 -7.14
CA ASP A 8 -24.47 0.32 -5.91
C ASP A 8 -24.91 -1.13 -6.21
N ALA A 9 -25.70 -1.35 -7.27
CA ALA A 9 -26.08 -2.70 -7.70
C ALA A 9 -24.87 -3.55 -8.13
N PHE A 10 -23.90 -2.92 -8.81
CA PHE A 10 -22.63 -3.56 -9.17
C PHE A 10 -21.78 -3.90 -7.94
N GLU A 11 -21.60 -2.95 -7.00
CA GLU A 11 -20.86 -3.18 -5.75
C GLU A 11 -21.43 -4.38 -4.99
N ARG A 12 -22.76 -4.46 -4.87
CA ARG A 12 -23.45 -5.60 -4.21
C ARG A 12 -23.16 -6.93 -4.91
N LYS A 13 -23.32 -7.00 -6.24
CA LYS A 13 -23.08 -8.24 -7.01
C LYS A 13 -21.64 -8.72 -6.87
N ILE A 14 -20.66 -7.82 -7.03
CA ILE A 14 -19.24 -8.17 -6.88
C ILE A 14 -18.94 -8.58 -5.45
N THR A 15 -19.47 -7.89 -4.45
CA THR A 15 -19.22 -8.24 -3.04
C THR A 15 -19.67 -9.65 -2.73
N VAL A 16 -20.89 -10.04 -3.14
CA VAL A 16 -21.42 -11.40 -2.95
C VAL A 16 -20.55 -12.44 -3.67
N ALA A 17 -20.18 -12.19 -4.93
CA ALA A 17 -19.32 -13.09 -5.69
C ALA A 17 -17.92 -13.24 -5.05
N CYS A 18 -17.34 -12.14 -4.56
CA CYS A 18 -16.05 -12.14 -3.89
C CYS A 18 -16.11 -12.82 -2.52
N ASP A 19 -17.13 -12.60 -1.71
CA ASP A 19 -17.27 -13.28 -0.42
C ASP A 19 -17.44 -14.79 -0.60
N PHE A 20 -18.11 -15.22 -1.67
CA PHE A 20 -18.21 -16.64 -2.05
C PHE A 20 -16.87 -17.21 -2.53
N ALA A 21 -16.19 -16.53 -3.47
CA ALA A 21 -14.97 -17.04 -4.10
C ALA A 21 -13.70 -16.88 -3.26
N LEU A 22 -13.62 -15.81 -2.46
CA LEU A 22 -12.46 -15.45 -1.64
C LEU A 22 -12.77 -15.69 -0.17
N GLN A 23 -12.85 -16.96 0.22
CA GLN A 23 -13.01 -17.32 1.63
C GLN A 23 -11.90 -16.70 2.46
N ARG A 24 -12.28 -15.96 3.50
CA ARG A 24 -11.33 -15.35 4.43
C ARG A 24 -10.54 -16.48 5.07
N LYS A 25 -9.23 -16.53 4.80
CA LYS A 25 -8.36 -17.48 5.50
C LYS A 25 -8.60 -17.29 6.99
N PRO A 26 -8.91 -18.36 7.76
CA PRO A 26 -8.94 -18.24 9.20
C PRO A 26 -7.58 -17.69 9.62
N LYS A 27 -7.58 -16.79 10.60
CA LYS A 27 -6.36 -16.19 11.13
C LYS A 27 -5.48 -17.35 11.58
N ARG A 28 -4.50 -17.75 10.77
CA ARG A 28 -3.58 -18.82 11.11
C ARG A 28 -3.01 -18.46 12.48
N LEU A 29 -3.31 -19.28 13.48
CA LEU A 29 -2.61 -19.25 14.75
C LEU A 29 -1.15 -19.71 14.54
N ASP A 30 -0.89 -20.32 13.39
CA ASP A 30 0.40 -20.88 13.02
C ASP A 30 1.29 -19.83 12.34
N GLY A 31 2.39 -19.48 13.01
CA GLY A 31 3.53 -18.88 12.34
C GLY A 31 4.27 -17.77 13.10
N LYS A 32 3.71 -17.23 14.19
CA LYS A 32 4.58 -16.52 15.13
C LYS A 32 5.37 -17.59 15.85
N LYS A 33 6.66 -17.74 15.54
CA LYS A 33 7.59 -18.49 16.38
C LYS A 33 7.34 -18.02 17.80
N LEU A 34 6.78 -18.90 18.63
CA LEU A 34 6.63 -18.64 20.05
C LEU A 34 8.01 -18.21 20.54
N GLN A 35 8.06 -17.21 21.42
CA GLN A 35 9.36 -16.75 21.92
C GLN A 35 10.10 -17.98 22.46
N HIS A 36 11.39 -18.11 22.17
CA HIS A 36 12.21 -19.26 22.56
C HIS A 36 12.09 -19.71 24.04
N TRP A 37 11.73 -18.80 24.96
CA TRP A 37 11.45 -19.13 26.37
C TRP A 37 9.99 -19.52 26.67
N TRP A 38 9.11 -19.55 25.68
CA TRP A 38 7.69 -19.84 25.82
C TRP A 38 7.42 -21.34 25.63
N ILE A 39 7.00 -22.00 26.70
CA ILE A 39 6.71 -23.45 26.74
C ILE A 39 5.21 -23.72 26.96
N PRO A 40 4.70 -24.91 26.59
CA PRO A 40 3.28 -25.27 26.77
C PRO A 40 2.78 -25.06 28.20
N LYS A 41 3.62 -25.33 29.20
CA LYS A 41 3.31 -25.11 30.62
C LYS A 41 3.00 -23.64 30.96
N ILE A 42 3.72 -22.69 30.37
CA ILE A 42 3.43 -21.24 30.53
C ILE A 42 2.08 -20.90 29.89
N ALA A 43 1.75 -21.51 28.74
CA ALA A 43 0.46 -21.30 28.09
C ALA A 43 -0.70 -21.80 28.97
N GLN A 44 -0.55 -23.00 29.57
CA GLN A 44 -1.53 -23.56 30.51
C GLN A 44 -1.71 -22.70 31.77
N LEU A 45 -0.60 -22.26 32.37
CA LEU A 45 -0.63 -21.36 33.54
C LEU A 45 -1.26 -20.00 33.22
N ARG A 46 -1.00 -19.47 32.01
CA ARG A 46 -1.63 -18.23 31.55
C ARG A 46 -3.13 -18.41 31.29
N SER A 47 -3.55 -19.57 30.77
CA SER A 47 -4.97 -19.91 30.63
C SER A 47 -5.65 -19.96 32.00
N SER A 48 -5.06 -20.68 32.96
CA SER A 48 -5.55 -20.81 34.34
C SER A 48 -5.67 -19.44 35.03
N CYS A 49 -4.64 -18.59 34.90
CA CYS A 49 -4.68 -17.20 35.39
C CYS A 49 -5.79 -16.38 34.73
N THR A 50 -6.05 -16.58 33.44
CA THR A 50 -7.13 -15.90 32.71
C THR A 50 -8.51 -16.35 33.21
N VAL A 51 -8.69 -17.65 33.44
CA VAL A 51 -9.91 -18.22 34.02
C VAL A 51 -10.16 -17.65 35.43
N ALA A 52 -9.15 -17.67 36.30
CA ALA A 52 -9.24 -17.10 37.66
C ALA A 52 -9.59 -15.60 37.64
N LYS A 53 -8.98 -14.81 36.76
CA LYS A 53 -9.33 -13.39 36.57
C LYS A 53 -10.78 -13.20 36.15
N LYS A 54 -11.28 -14.04 35.23
CA LYS A 54 -12.68 -13.98 34.76
C LYS A 54 -13.65 -14.37 35.87
N ALA A 55 -13.34 -15.39 36.67
CA ALA A 55 -14.15 -15.81 37.81
C ALA A 55 -14.28 -14.69 38.85
N LEU A 56 -13.18 -14.05 39.24
CA LEU A 56 -13.20 -12.90 40.15
C LEU A 56 -14.02 -11.73 39.58
N LYS A 57 -13.84 -11.39 38.30
CA LYS A 57 -14.64 -10.33 37.66
C LYS A 57 -16.14 -10.62 37.68
N ARG A 58 -16.54 -11.87 37.41
CA ARG A 58 -17.95 -12.29 37.48
C ARG A 58 -18.49 -12.16 38.90
N ALA A 59 -17.74 -12.62 39.90
CA ALA A 59 -18.12 -12.51 41.30
C ALA A 59 -18.29 -11.05 41.75
N VAL A 60 -17.39 -10.14 41.35
CA VAL A 60 -17.51 -8.70 41.64
C VAL A 60 -18.77 -8.10 41.01
N VAL A 61 -19.08 -8.45 39.76
CA VAL A 61 -20.30 -7.97 39.08
C VAL A 61 -21.57 -8.47 39.76
N VAL A 62 -21.57 -9.73 40.22
CA VAL A 62 -22.72 -10.32 40.94
C VAL A 62 -22.87 -9.72 42.34
N ARG A 63 -21.76 -9.47 43.07
CA ARG A 63 -21.79 -8.83 44.40
C ARG A 63 -22.33 -7.40 44.36
N ASN A 64 -22.01 -6.63 43.32
CA ASN A 64 -22.60 -5.30 43.15
C ASN A 64 -24.13 -5.33 42.97
N ARG A 65 -24.71 -6.51 42.74
CA ARG A 65 -26.17 -6.72 42.60
C ARG A 65 -26.77 -7.33 43.87
N ASN A 66 -26.09 -8.28 44.52
CA ASN A 66 -26.59 -8.98 45.71
C ASN A 66 -25.51 -8.94 46.83
N SER A 67 -25.88 -8.38 47.98
CA SER A 67 -25.03 -8.28 49.16
C SER A 67 -24.92 -9.61 49.89
N GLY A 68 -23.82 -10.34 49.70
CA GLY A 68 -23.40 -11.37 50.65
C GLY A 68 -22.61 -12.52 50.04
N GLU A 69 -21.27 -12.46 50.10
CA GLU A 69 -20.35 -13.61 50.15
C GLU A 69 -18.89 -13.13 50.20
N LEU A 70 -18.38 -12.82 51.40
CA LEU A 70 -16.99 -12.35 51.56
C LEU A 70 -15.98 -13.50 51.41
N ALA A 71 -16.28 -14.67 51.98
CA ALA A 71 -15.41 -15.85 51.96
C ALA A 71 -15.20 -16.43 50.55
N MET A 72 -16.23 -16.46 49.69
CA MET A 72 -16.10 -16.88 48.29
C MET A 72 -15.15 -15.95 47.51
N MET A 73 -15.18 -14.65 47.80
CA MET A 73 -14.28 -13.68 47.18
C MET A 73 -12.84 -13.86 47.62
N ASP A 74 -12.60 -14.10 48.91
CA ASP A 74 -11.26 -14.34 49.43
C ASP A 74 -10.63 -15.58 48.79
N HIS A 75 -11.39 -16.67 48.64
CA HIS A 75 -10.95 -17.85 47.93
C HIS A 75 -10.62 -17.57 46.43
N LEU A 76 -11.44 -16.78 45.73
CA LEU A 76 -11.17 -16.40 44.34
C LEU A 76 -9.93 -15.50 44.20
N LEU A 77 -9.71 -14.59 45.16
CA LEU A 77 -8.53 -13.75 45.23
C LEU A 77 -7.27 -14.57 45.48
N GLU A 78 -7.33 -15.53 46.40
CA GLU A 78 -6.20 -16.40 46.71
C GLU A 78 -5.86 -17.29 45.50
N ASN A 79 -6.86 -17.90 44.86
CA ASN A 79 -6.66 -18.65 43.62
C ASN A 79 -5.99 -17.81 42.51
N LEU A 80 -6.41 -16.55 42.35
CA LEU A 80 -5.77 -15.64 41.40
C LEU A 80 -4.31 -15.33 41.78
N ARG A 81 -4.02 -15.13 43.07
CA ARG A 81 -2.65 -14.91 43.59
C ARG A 81 -1.77 -16.12 43.32
N SER A 82 -2.22 -17.33 43.67
CA SER A 82 -1.49 -18.57 43.43
C SER A 82 -1.23 -18.78 41.93
N CYS A 83 -2.24 -18.59 41.07
CA CYS A 83 -2.09 -18.68 39.61
C CYS A 83 -1.08 -17.67 39.06
N LYS A 84 -1.09 -16.42 39.55
CA LYS A 84 -0.11 -15.39 39.17
C LYS A 84 1.30 -15.75 39.63
N LYS A 85 1.45 -16.25 40.85
CA LYS A 85 2.74 -16.68 41.41
C LYS A 85 3.31 -17.81 40.57
N ALA A 86 2.52 -18.86 40.31
CA ALA A 86 2.92 -19.99 39.47
C ALA A 86 3.30 -19.57 38.04
N LEU A 87 2.54 -18.66 37.42
CA LEU A 87 2.88 -18.13 36.09
C LEU A 87 4.21 -17.35 36.12
N LYS A 88 4.42 -16.50 37.13
CA LYS A 88 5.65 -15.70 37.25
C LYS A 88 6.87 -16.60 37.47
N THR A 89 6.77 -17.56 38.39
CA THR A 89 7.87 -18.49 38.68
C THR A 89 8.22 -19.32 37.45
N GLU A 90 7.24 -19.83 36.71
CA GLU A 90 7.52 -20.63 35.51
C GLU A 90 8.12 -19.79 34.37
N ILE A 91 7.69 -18.53 34.21
CA ILE A 91 8.31 -17.60 33.24
C ILE A 91 9.77 -17.35 33.61
N THR A 92 10.06 -17.08 34.88
CA THR A 92 11.43 -16.84 35.36
C THR A 92 12.29 -18.09 35.11
N LYS A 93 11.84 -19.27 35.55
CA LYS A 93 12.54 -20.55 35.34
C LYS A 93 12.80 -20.84 33.86
N SER A 94 11.81 -20.62 32.99
CA SER A 94 11.97 -20.88 31.56
C SER A 94 12.97 -19.91 30.92
N LYS A 95 12.95 -18.63 31.31
CA LYS A 95 13.95 -17.65 30.85
C LYS A 95 15.35 -17.99 31.34
N GLU A 96 15.49 -18.42 32.59
CA GLU A 96 16.77 -18.86 33.15
C GLU A 96 17.32 -20.08 32.40
N ARG A 97 16.48 -21.10 32.16
CA ARG A 97 16.86 -22.29 31.38
C ARG A 97 17.37 -21.89 29.99
N VAL A 98 16.60 -21.08 29.28
CA VAL A 98 16.96 -20.61 27.93
C VAL A 98 18.22 -19.73 27.94
N CYS A 99 18.44 -18.96 29.02
CA CYS A 99 19.67 -18.20 29.20
C CYS A 99 20.88 -19.13 29.38
N LYS A 100 20.74 -20.19 30.21
CA LYS A 100 21.79 -21.21 30.40
C LYS A 100 22.12 -21.94 29.11
N GLU A 101 21.10 -22.45 28.40
CA GLU A 101 21.28 -23.09 27.09
C GLU A 101 22.01 -22.14 26.10
N LEU A 102 21.67 -20.86 26.11
CA LEU A 102 22.33 -19.87 25.26
C LEU A 102 23.79 -19.65 25.65
N LEU A 103 24.12 -19.66 26.95
CA LEU A 103 25.50 -19.54 27.44
C LEU A 103 26.34 -20.78 27.08
N GLU A 104 25.78 -21.99 27.22
CA GLU A 104 26.43 -23.24 26.81
C GLU A 104 26.75 -23.25 25.29
N THR A 105 25.94 -22.57 24.46
CA THR A 105 26.27 -22.41 23.04
C THR A 105 27.44 -21.45 22.77
N VAL A 106 27.79 -20.56 23.69
CA VAL A 106 28.95 -19.65 23.55
C VAL A 106 30.25 -20.44 23.55
N GLU A 107 30.35 -21.45 24.41
CA GLU A 107 31.55 -22.29 24.53
C GLU A 107 31.84 -23.07 23.24
N ASN A 108 30.79 -23.40 22.48
CA ASN A 108 30.88 -24.14 21.23
C ASN A 108 30.97 -23.24 19.98
N ASP A 109 30.39 -22.04 20.01
CA ASP A 109 30.38 -21.09 18.89
C ASP A 109 30.43 -19.63 19.39
N VAL A 110 31.64 -19.09 19.46
CA VAL A 110 31.96 -17.74 19.94
C VAL A 110 31.30 -16.65 19.07
N TRP A 111 31.08 -16.91 17.77
CA TRP A 111 30.49 -15.95 16.82
C TRP A 111 29.01 -16.22 16.53
N GLY A 112 28.39 -17.10 17.32
CA GLY A 112 27.05 -17.61 17.12
C GLY A 112 25.90 -16.66 17.49
N LYS A 113 24.79 -17.27 17.90
CA LYS A 113 23.58 -16.54 18.33
C LYS A 113 23.82 -15.57 19.50
N PRO A 114 24.63 -15.91 20.53
CA PRO A 114 24.92 -15.00 21.65
C PRO A 114 25.61 -13.71 21.18
N TYR A 115 26.64 -13.83 20.34
CA TYR A 115 27.37 -12.69 19.77
C TYR A 115 26.45 -11.76 18.95
N LYS A 116 25.63 -12.33 18.07
CA LYS A 116 24.64 -11.56 17.27
C LYS A 116 23.60 -10.84 18.12
N LEU A 117 23.18 -11.45 19.24
CA LEU A 117 22.24 -10.85 20.20
C LEU A 117 22.86 -9.62 20.88
N VAL A 118 24.12 -9.70 21.29
CA VAL A 118 24.87 -8.58 21.87
C VAL A 118 25.04 -7.47 20.84
N LEU A 119 25.50 -7.78 19.62
CA LEU A 119 25.64 -6.79 18.56
C LEU A 119 24.34 -6.05 18.25
N ARG A 120 23.20 -6.75 18.19
CA ARG A 120 21.88 -6.09 17.98
C ARG A 120 21.49 -5.16 19.14
N LYS A 121 21.98 -5.40 20.35
CA LYS A 121 21.75 -4.52 21.51
C LYS A 121 22.73 -3.36 21.55
N LEU A 122 23.94 -3.55 21.04
CA LEU A 122 24.96 -2.50 20.89
C LEU A 122 24.70 -1.58 19.69
N GLN A 123 23.90 -2.04 18.71
CA GLN A 123 23.35 -1.16 17.67
C GLN A 123 22.48 -0.10 18.35
N GLY A 124 23.06 1.08 18.53
CA GLY A 124 22.36 2.25 19.04
C GLY A 124 21.26 2.72 18.09
N PRO A 125 20.59 3.83 18.44
CA PRO A 125 19.63 4.48 17.56
C PRO A 125 20.22 4.69 16.15
N PRO A 126 19.40 4.69 15.08
CA PRO A 126 19.86 5.06 13.75
C PRO A 126 20.63 6.38 13.84
N THR A 127 21.73 6.54 13.10
CA THR A 127 22.61 7.72 13.19
C THR A 127 21.82 9.05 13.14
N ALA A 128 20.73 9.11 12.37
CA ALA A 128 19.83 10.25 12.28
C ALA A 128 19.15 10.67 13.60
N ALA A 129 18.98 9.75 14.56
CA ALA A 129 18.42 10.04 15.88
C ALA A 129 19.45 10.72 16.82
N ASN A 130 20.74 10.62 16.50
CA ASN A 130 21.84 11.29 17.21
C ASN A 130 22.42 12.47 16.41
N MET A 131 21.84 12.80 15.24
CA MET A 131 22.27 13.96 14.46
C MET A 131 21.81 15.26 15.11
N GLU A 132 22.69 16.24 15.05
CA GLU A 132 22.47 17.58 15.58
C GLU A 132 21.35 18.28 14.78
N PRO A 133 20.36 18.91 15.42
CA PRO A 133 19.14 19.37 14.77
C PRO A 133 19.38 20.39 13.64
N ILE A 134 20.50 21.11 13.63
CA ILE A 134 20.88 22.01 12.52
C ILE A 134 21.22 21.19 11.27
N THR A 135 22.05 20.15 11.38
CA THR A 135 22.38 19.27 10.24
C THR A 135 21.14 18.58 9.63
N LEU A 136 20.16 18.20 10.45
CA LEU A 136 18.89 17.65 9.95
C LEU A 136 18.08 18.67 9.15
N LYS A 137 18.07 19.95 9.57
CA LYS A 137 17.38 21.03 8.84
C LYS A 137 18.01 21.32 7.47
N GLU A 138 19.30 21.05 7.30
CA GLU A 138 20.00 21.20 6.02
C GLU A 138 19.80 19.99 5.09
N ILE A 139 19.79 18.78 5.64
CA ILE A 139 19.64 17.54 4.86
C ILE A 139 18.20 17.31 4.39
N VAL A 140 17.19 17.67 5.19
CA VAL A 140 15.78 17.41 4.84
C VAL A 140 15.34 18.08 3.52
N PRO A 141 15.65 19.36 3.25
CA PRO A 141 15.30 20.01 1.98
C PRO A 141 15.99 19.39 0.76
N THR A 142 17.22 18.86 0.92
CA THR A 142 17.96 18.23 -0.18
C THR A 142 17.42 16.84 -0.51
N LEU A 143 17.06 16.05 0.51
CA LEU A 143 16.43 14.73 0.33
C LEU A 143 14.97 14.81 -0.12
N PHE A 144 14.25 15.87 0.29
CA PHE A 144 12.84 16.06 -0.01
C PHE A 144 12.59 17.45 -0.61
N PRO A 145 12.96 17.69 -1.88
CA PRO A 145 12.72 18.97 -2.54
C PRO A 145 11.26 19.40 -2.42
N THR A 146 11.04 20.63 -1.96
CA THR A 146 9.71 21.26 -1.97
C THR A 146 9.35 21.51 -3.42
N LYS A 147 8.44 20.71 -3.98
CA LYS A 147 7.95 20.94 -5.33
C LYS A 147 7.22 22.27 -5.36
N ALA A 148 7.56 23.12 -6.33
CA ALA A 148 6.77 24.31 -6.61
C ALA A 148 5.30 23.92 -6.80
N SER A 149 4.39 24.77 -6.33
CA SER A 149 2.96 24.62 -6.58
C SER A 149 2.76 24.39 -8.08
N LEU A 150 2.19 23.23 -8.43
CA LEU A 150 1.84 22.94 -9.81
C LEU A 150 0.92 24.06 -10.28
N ARG A 151 1.32 24.80 -11.32
CA ARG A 151 0.45 25.79 -11.96
C ARG A 151 -0.86 25.09 -12.28
N GLN A 152 -1.96 25.63 -11.77
CA GLN A 152 -3.29 25.19 -12.14
C GLN A 152 -3.43 25.50 -13.63
N ILE A 153 -3.43 24.46 -14.46
CA ILE A 153 -3.70 24.60 -15.88
C ILE A 153 -5.17 24.98 -15.99
N GLU A 154 -5.45 26.20 -16.46
CA GLU A 154 -6.79 26.61 -16.83
C GLU A 154 -7.21 25.80 -18.05
N TYR A 155 -8.20 24.92 -17.86
CA TYR A 155 -8.79 24.17 -18.95
C TYR A 155 -9.86 25.06 -19.61
N ASN A 156 -9.58 25.51 -20.83
CA ASN A 156 -10.62 26.10 -21.67
C ASN A 156 -11.66 25.01 -21.96
N HIS A 157 -12.86 25.16 -21.40
CA HIS A 157 -13.98 24.26 -21.68
C HIS A 157 -14.38 24.46 -23.15
N SER A 158 -14.04 23.51 -24.01
CA SER A 158 -14.59 23.46 -25.37
C SER A 158 -16.03 22.94 -25.29
N ASP A 159 -16.99 23.61 -25.91
CA ASP A 159 -18.42 23.21 -26.00
C ASP A 159 -18.66 21.94 -26.85
N THR A 160 -17.61 21.17 -27.16
CA THR A 160 -17.74 19.94 -27.92
C THR A 160 -18.32 18.83 -27.06
N PRO A 161 -19.37 18.11 -27.53
CA PRO A 161 -19.96 17.02 -26.78
C PRO A 161 -18.94 15.89 -26.61
N ILE A 162 -18.76 15.45 -25.36
CA ILE A 162 -17.80 14.40 -25.00
C ILE A 162 -18.25 13.08 -25.64
N PRO A 163 -17.43 12.42 -26.49
CA PRO A 163 -17.81 11.16 -27.10
C PRO A 163 -17.95 10.05 -26.05
N LEU A 164 -19.03 9.27 -26.17
CA LEU A 164 -19.28 8.09 -25.33
C LEU A 164 -18.23 7.01 -25.57
N PHE A 165 -17.96 6.19 -24.56
CA PHE A 165 -17.06 5.06 -24.65
C PHE A 165 -17.62 3.95 -25.52
N THR A 166 -16.77 3.40 -26.38
CA THR A 166 -17.07 2.19 -27.15
C THR A 166 -16.78 0.93 -26.35
N GLN A 167 -17.34 -0.20 -26.77
CA GLN A 167 -17.08 -1.49 -26.09
C GLN A 167 -15.62 -1.92 -26.23
N ASP A 168 -14.99 -1.60 -27.36
CA ASP A 168 -13.60 -1.92 -27.63
C ASP A 168 -12.65 -1.11 -26.76
N GLU A 169 -12.94 0.19 -26.55
CA GLU A 169 -12.17 1.05 -25.65
C GLU A 169 -12.18 0.52 -24.22
N VAL A 170 -13.36 0.15 -23.71
CA VAL A 170 -13.50 -0.42 -22.36
C VAL A 170 -12.76 -1.75 -22.28
N SER A 171 -12.95 -2.63 -23.27
CA SER A 171 -12.30 -3.94 -23.31
C SER A 171 -10.78 -3.85 -23.37
N GLU A 172 -10.24 -2.90 -24.15
CA GLU A 172 -8.80 -2.64 -24.23
C GLU A 172 -8.24 -2.11 -22.90
N ALA A 173 -8.98 -1.23 -22.22
CA ALA A 173 -8.60 -0.72 -20.90
C ALA A 173 -8.51 -1.85 -19.86
N PHE A 174 -9.48 -2.77 -19.83
CA PHE A 174 -9.44 -3.94 -18.95
C PHE A 174 -8.28 -4.88 -19.27
N LYS A 175 -7.99 -5.13 -20.57
CA LYS A 175 -6.83 -5.93 -20.99
C LYS A 175 -5.50 -5.34 -20.51
N ARG A 176 -5.33 -4.01 -20.58
CA ARG A 176 -4.12 -3.32 -20.09
C ARG A 176 -4.02 -3.26 -18.56
N MET A 177 -5.17 -3.21 -17.88
CA MET A 177 -5.25 -3.10 -16.43
C MET A 177 -5.02 -4.45 -15.72
N ALA A 178 -5.58 -5.53 -16.25
CA ALA A 178 -5.57 -6.87 -15.66
C ALA A 178 -4.18 -7.39 -15.22
N PRO A 179 -3.08 -7.28 -16.01
CA PRO A 179 -1.78 -7.81 -15.61
C PRO A 179 -1.08 -6.96 -14.53
N ARG A 180 -1.55 -5.72 -14.30
CA ARG A 180 -0.89 -4.81 -13.37
C ARG A 180 -1.33 -5.13 -11.94
N ARG A 181 -0.39 -5.53 -11.10
CA ARG A 181 -0.58 -5.76 -9.66
C ARG A 181 -0.57 -4.46 -8.87
N LYS A 182 -1.47 -3.53 -9.21
CA LYS A 182 -1.66 -2.29 -8.43
C LYS A 182 -2.32 -2.63 -7.09
N ALA A 183 -1.99 -1.85 -6.07
CA ALA A 183 -2.67 -1.95 -4.78
C ALA A 183 -4.18 -1.73 -4.97
N PRO A 184 -5.04 -2.51 -4.28
CA PRO A 184 -6.48 -2.32 -4.34
C PRO A 184 -6.86 -0.92 -3.82
N GLY A 185 -7.91 -0.36 -4.39
CA GLY A 185 -8.47 0.93 -3.93
C GLY A 185 -9.11 0.84 -2.54
N PRO A 186 -9.69 1.95 -2.04
CA PRO A 186 -10.46 1.95 -0.78
C PRO A 186 -11.57 0.88 -0.78
N ASP A 187 -12.16 0.62 -1.94
CA ASP A 187 -13.19 -0.39 -2.19
C ASP A 187 -12.68 -1.82 -1.99
N GLY A 188 -11.35 -2.04 -1.94
CA GLY A 188 -10.74 -3.36 -1.78
C GLY A 188 -10.74 -4.22 -3.06
N LEU A 189 -11.31 -3.71 -4.16
CA LEU A 189 -11.34 -4.40 -5.45
C LEU A 189 -9.97 -4.33 -6.12
N THR A 190 -9.48 -5.49 -6.57
CA THR A 190 -8.23 -5.59 -7.33
C THR A 190 -8.51 -5.56 -8.83
N ASN A 191 -7.49 -5.21 -9.63
CA ASN A 191 -7.58 -5.24 -11.09
C ASN A 191 -8.00 -6.62 -11.64
N CYS A 192 -7.58 -7.70 -10.97
CA CYS A 192 -7.99 -9.05 -11.33
C CYS A 192 -9.50 -9.26 -11.13
N ILE A 193 -10.06 -8.82 -10.00
CA ILE A 193 -11.51 -8.93 -9.74
C ILE A 193 -12.30 -8.15 -10.78
N LEU A 194 -11.89 -6.91 -11.05
CA LEU A 194 -12.54 -6.05 -12.05
C LEU A 194 -12.46 -6.65 -13.46
N ALA A 195 -11.31 -7.22 -13.84
CA ALA A 195 -11.14 -7.90 -15.13
C ALA A 195 -11.98 -9.18 -15.24
N THR A 196 -12.11 -9.96 -14.16
CA THR A 196 -12.99 -11.13 -14.12
C THR A 196 -14.45 -10.73 -14.26
N ALA A 197 -14.87 -9.67 -13.57
CA ALA A 197 -16.23 -9.14 -13.70
C ALA A 197 -16.52 -8.67 -15.14
N HIS A 198 -15.58 -7.96 -15.78
CA HIS A 198 -15.73 -7.53 -17.17
C HIS A 198 -15.75 -8.71 -18.14
N ARG A 199 -15.01 -9.80 -17.86
CA ARG A 199 -15.07 -11.02 -18.67
C ARG A 199 -16.44 -11.71 -18.55
N ALA A 200 -17.08 -11.66 -17.38
CA ALA A 200 -18.40 -12.23 -17.16
C ALA A 200 -19.52 -11.39 -17.79
N GLU A 201 -19.44 -10.06 -17.68
CA GLU A 201 -20.44 -9.13 -18.24
C GLU A 201 -19.73 -7.94 -18.95
N PRO A 202 -19.37 -8.09 -20.23
CA PRO A 202 -18.57 -7.08 -20.94
C PRO A 202 -19.28 -5.73 -21.08
N THR A 203 -20.60 -5.72 -21.24
CA THR A 203 -21.38 -4.50 -21.52
C THR A 203 -21.66 -3.66 -20.27
N LEU A 204 -21.51 -4.23 -19.07
CA LEU A 204 -21.87 -3.59 -17.81
C LEU A 204 -21.11 -2.29 -17.57
N PHE A 205 -19.78 -2.35 -17.67
CA PHE A 205 -18.91 -1.20 -17.43
C PHE A 205 -19.11 -0.11 -18.47
N ARG A 206 -19.27 -0.45 -19.75
CA ARG A 206 -19.59 0.52 -20.81
C ARG A 206 -20.90 1.24 -20.53
N GLY A 207 -21.96 0.50 -20.20
CA GLY A 207 -23.26 1.06 -19.87
C GLY A 207 -23.18 2.01 -18.67
N MET A 208 -22.51 1.59 -17.61
CA MET A 208 -22.30 2.39 -16.41
C MET A 208 -21.49 3.67 -16.69
N PHE A 209 -20.36 3.58 -17.39
CA PHE A 209 -19.53 4.76 -17.71
C PHE A 209 -20.24 5.76 -18.62
N ASN A 210 -20.92 5.28 -19.67
CA ASN A 210 -21.64 6.16 -20.59
C ASN A 210 -22.83 6.83 -19.92
N LYS A 211 -23.45 6.15 -18.96
CA LYS A 211 -24.52 6.73 -18.16
C LYS A 211 -23.99 7.85 -17.26
N CYS A 212 -22.89 7.62 -16.54
CA CYS A 212 -22.23 8.68 -15.75
C CYS A 212 -21.80 9.87 -16.61
N LEU A 213 -21.34 9.64 -17.85
CA LEU A 213 -21.01 10.72 -18.79
C LEU A 213 -22.23 11.52 -19.24
N ARG A 214 -23.36 10.87 -19.50
CA ARG A 214 -24.61 11.53 -19.92
C ARG A 214 -25.25 12.31 -18.79
N ASP A 215 -25.34 11.68 -17.61
CA ASP A 215 -26.03 12.23 -16.45
C ASP A 215 -25.16 13.30 -15.74
N GLY A 216 -23.86 13.35 -16.04
CA GLY A 216 -22.89 14.19 -15.32
C GLY A 216 -22.68 13.76 -13.86
N ASP A 217 -23.34 12.68 -13.44
CA ASP A 217 -23.36 12.18 -12.07
C ASP A 217 -22.33 11.05 -11.90
N PHE A 218 -21.30 11.34 -11.13
CA PHE A 218 -20.25 10.39 -10.78
C PHE A 218 -20.38 10.03 -9.30
N PRO A 219 -20.46 8.73 -8.97
CA PRO A 219 -20.65 8.31 -7.58
C PRO A 219 -19.55 8.90 -6.70
N GLN A 220 -19.97 9.63 -5.66
CA GLN A 220 -19.04 10.27 -4.73
C GLN A 220 -18.25 9.21 -3.95
N LYS A 221 -16.96 9.50 -3.73
CA LYS A 221 -16.02 8.63 -3.01
C LYS A 221 -16.56 8.37 -1.59
N LYS A 222 -16.93 7.12 -1.29
CA LYS A 222 -17.13 6.67 0.10
C LYS A 222 -15.74 6.44 0.71
N GLU A 223 -15.24 7.42 1.46
CA GLU A 223 -13.99 7.30 2.21
C GLU A 223 -14.16 6.33 3.39
N LYS A 224 -14.14 5.03 3.10
CA LYS A 224 -14.01 4.02 4.16
C LYS A 224 -12.57 4.09 4.66
N LEU A 225 -12.34 4.76 5.79
CA LEU A 225 -11.05 4.79 6.50
C LEU A 225 -10.55 3.35 6.74
N LYS A 226 -9.66 2.87 5.87
CA LYS A 226 -8.82 1.71 6.14
C LYS A 226 -7.53 2.24 6.74
N ASN A 227 -7.34 1.97 8.02
CA ASN A 227 -6.08 2.20 8.75
C ASN A 227 -4.98 1.24 8.25
N SER A 228 -4.61 1.31 6.97
CA SER A 228 -3.37 0.71 6.47
C SER A 228 -2.32 1.80 6.44
N ALA A 229 -1.60 1.94 7.55
CA ALA A 229 -0.47 2.85 7.70
C ALA A 229 0.60 2.52 6.64
N THR A 230 0.51 3.19 5.51
CA THR A 230 1.60 3.41 4.56
C THR A 230 1.99 4.87 4.79
N PRO A 231 3.26 5.23 5.00
CA PRO A 231 3.62 6.62 5.23
C PRO A 231 3.47 7.38 3.92
N GLN A 232 2.26 7.82 3.62
CA GLN A 232 2.01 8.84 2.60
C GLN A 232 1.96 10.18 3.32
N ARG A 233 3.02 10.93 3.05
CA ARG A 233 3.22 12.36 3.31
C ARG A 233 1.87 13.10 3.31
N ALA A 234 1.54 13.70 4.44
CA ALA A 234 0.36 14.54 4.60
C ALA A 234 0.48 15.74 3.64
N GLU A 235 -0.34 15.73 2.60
CA GLU A 235 -0.71 16.91 1.83
C GLU A 235 -2.23 16.87 1.71
N THR A 236 -2.88 17.59 2.61
CA THR A 236 -4.31 17.89 2.56
C THR A 236 -4.55 18.80 1.37
N SER A 237 -4.78 18.21 0.20
CA SER A 237 -5.41 18.88 -0.92
C SER A 237 -6.24 17.88 -1.70
N LYS A 238 -7.52 18.24 -1.87
CA LYS A 238 -8.59 17.49 -2.52
C LYS A 238 -8.06 16.77 -3.76
N ARG A 239 -7.92 15.43 -3.72
CA ARG A 239 -7.48 14.64 -4.89
C ARG A 239 -8.42 13.50 -5.23
N THR A 240 -9.19 13.84 -6.24
CA THR A 240 -10.11 13.14 -7.13
C THR A 240 -9.52 11.90 -7.84
N ILE A 241 -10.33 10.85 -7.88
CA ILE A 241 -10.55 9.83 -8.95
C ILE A 241 -9.32 9.16 -9.59
N ILE A 242 -9.10 7.88 -9.24
CA ILE A 242 -8.01 7.02 -9.74
C ILE A 242 -8.37 6.30 -11.07
N ILE A 243 -9.65 6.26 -11.46
CA ILE A 243 -10.08 5.56 -12.68
C ILE A 243 -10.25 6.53 -13.87
N GLN A 244 -10.86 7.72 -13.68
CA GLN A 244 -10.92 8.77 -14.71
C GLN A 244 -9.53 9.31 -15.08
N THR A 245 -8.60 9.48 -14.13
CA THR A 245 -7.25 9.97 -14.47
C THR A 245 -6.50 9.02 -15.39
N PHE A 246 -6.73 7.71 -15.31
CA PHE A 246 -6.09 6.77 -16.23
C PHE A 246 -6.68 6.85 -17.64
N MET A 247 -8.01 6.96 -17.76
CA MET A 247 -8.71 7.06 -19.05
C MET A 247 -8.49 8.43 -19.72
N PHE A 248 -8.51 9.52 -18.95
CA PHE A 248 -8.28 10.89 -19.44
C PHE A 248 -6.81 11.10 -19.82
N ALA A 249 -5.85 10.61 -19.02
CA ALA A 249 -4.44 10.65 -19.37
C ALA A 249 -4.09 9.78 -20.59
N GLU A 250 -4.77 8.65 -20.81
CA GLU A 250 -4.61 7.87 -22.05
C GLU A 250 -5.20 8.58 -23.28
N ARG A 251 -6.34 9.26 -23.13
CA ARG A 251 -6.94 10.04 -24.22
C ARG A 251 -6.09 11.25 -24.59
N CYS A 252 -5.56 11.99 -23.61
CA CYS A 252 -4.55 13.04 -23.83
C CYS A 252 -3.27 12.48 -24.50
N ARG A 253 -2.80 11.29 -24.12
CA ARG A 253 -1.61 10.67 -24.75
C ARG A 253 -1.85 10.28 -26.21
N LYS A 254 -3.07 9.83 -26.57
CA LYS A 254 -3.45 9.51 -27.95
C LYS A 254 -3.61 10.79 -28.80
N THR A 255 -4.23 11.85 -28.27
CA THR A 255 -4.39 13.12 -28.99
C THR A 255 -3.06 13.84 -29.20
N LEU A 256 -2.18 13.90 -28.19
CA LEU A 256 -0.82 14.47 -28.31
C LEU A 256 0.06 13.76 -29.34
N ARG A 257 -0.09 12.44 -29.52
CA ARG A 257 0.63 11.68 -30.56
C ARG A 257 0.08 11.92 -31.97
N ALA A 258 -1.22 12.16 -32.10
CA ALA A 258 -1.85 12.44 -33.39
C ALA A 258 -1.54 13.86 -33.90
N SER A 259 -1.50 14.86 -33.00
CA SER A 259 -1.14 16.24 -33.36
C SER A 259 0.36 16.41 -33.62
N THR A 260 1.24 15.72 -32.88
CA THR A 260 2.70 15.74 -33.19
C THR A 260 3.06 15.09 -34.52
N THR A 261 2.29 14.11 -35.02
CA THR A 261 2.58 13.47 -36.33
C THR A 261 2.20 14.32 -37.55
N HIS A 262 1.24 15.24 -37.42
CA HIS A 262 0.77 16.05 -38.56
C HIS A 262 1.53 17.37 -38.70
N GLU A 263 2.08 17.91 -37.60
CA GLU A 263 2.77 19.20 -37.58
C GLU A 263 4.31 19.08 -37.60
N ALA A 264 4.88 17.98 -37.09
CA ALA A 264 6.34 17.77 -37.09
C ALA A 264 6.93 17.32 -38.43
N ARG A 265 6.10 16.99 -39.44
CA ARG A 265 6.58 16.59 -40.79
C ARG A 265 6.95 17.77 -41.70
N LYS A 266 6.66 19.02 -41.31
CA LYS A 266 6.92 20.21 -42.14
C LYS A 266 8.20 20.99 -41.81
N THR A 267 8.95 20.65 -40.74
CA THR A 267 10.03 21.52 -40.22
C THR A 267 11.35 20.83 -39.88
N PHE A 268 11.55 19.58 -40.32
CA PHE A 268 12.75 18.80 -39.97
C PHE A 268 13.40 18.17 -41.22
N GLY A 269 14.59 18.65 -41.57
CA GLY A 269 15.48 18.04 -42.57
C GLY A 269 16.21 16.81 -42.02
N LYS A 270 16.46 15.81 -42.88
CA LYS A 270 17.19 14.59 -42.51
C LYS A 270 18.70 14.80 -42.65
N CYS A 271 19.44 14.65 -41.56
CA CYS A 271 20.90 14.52 -41.58
C CYS A 271 21.33 13.13 -41.11
N THR A 272 22.01 12.38 -41.98
CA THR A 272 22.60 11.07 -41.67
C THR A 272 24.06 11.23 -41.29
N ARG A 273 24.42 10.88 -40.05
CA ARG A 273 25.82 10.76 -39.63
C ARG A 273 26.43 9.40 -40.07
N PRO A 274 27.76 9.29 -40.21
CA PRO A 274 28.43 8.07 -40.70
C PRO A 274 28.26 6.82 -39.82
N SER A 275 27.68 6.94 -38.62
CA SER A 275 27.42 5.83 -37.69
C SER A 275 26.01 5.23 -37.79
N GLY A 276 25.25 5.55 -38.85
CA GLY A 276 23.95 4.93 -39.14
C GLY A 276 22.80 5.32 -38.21
N ARG A 277 22.99 6.29 -37.31
CA ARG A 277 21.95 6.79 -36.41
C ARG A 277 21.33 8.08 -36.98
N THR A 278 20.05 8.02 -37.36
CA THR A 278 19.29 9.19 -37.84
C THR A 278 18.72 9.98 -36.67
N ILE A 279 18.99 11.27 -36.62
CA ILE A 279 18.43 12.21 -35.63
C ILE A 279 17.77 13.35 -36.40
N TRP A 280 16.61 13.79 -35.95
CA TRP A 280 15.87 14.92 -36.53
C TRP A 280 16.26 16.20 -35.78
N ILE A 281 16.78 17.20 -36.51
CA ILE A 281 17.21 18.50 -35.96
C ILE A 281 16.33 19.61 -36.54
N PRO A 282 15.85 20.59 -35.74
CA PRO A 282 15.05 21.70 -36.25
C PRO A 282 15.87 22.61 -37.17
N GLU A 283 15.28 23.10 -38.28
CA GLU A 283 15.95 23.89 -39.33
C GLU A 283 16.51 25.28 -38.92
N GLY A 284 16.55 25.63 -37.64
CA GLY A 284 17.00 26.94 -37.14
C GLY A 284 18.23 26.91 -36.23
N SER A 285 18.89 25.77 -36.03
CA SER A 285 20.00 25.64 -35.05
C SER A 285 21.37 25.35 -35.68
N LEU A 286 21.57 25.68 -36.96
CA LEU A 286 22.89 25.68 -37.58
C LEU A 286 23.51 27.07 -37.46
N ASP A 287 24.08 27.36 -36.29
CA ASP A 287 25.02 28.46 -36.19
C ASP A 287 26.36 28.05 -36.81
N ARG A 288 26.87 28.95 -37.65
CA ARG A 288 28.06 28.82 -38.48
C ARG A 288 29.31 28.67 -37.62
N GLY A 289 30.01 27.55 -37.75
CA GLY A 289 31.30 27.38 -37.08
C GLY A 289 31.91 26.01 -37.25
N CYS A 290 32.29 25.65 -38.49
CA CYS A 290 33.44 24.76 -38.77
C CYS A 290 33.64 24.69 -40.29
N ASN A 291 34.09 25.79 -40.86
CA ASN A 291 34.90 25.73 -42.08
C ASN A 291 36.35 25.58 -41.63
N GLN A 292 37.11 24.74 -42.37
CA GLN A 292 38.53 24.43 -42.27
C GLN A 292 38.86 23.07 -41.65
N HIS A 293 38.88 22.03 -42.50
CA HIS A 293 40.18 21.50 -42.94
C HIS A 293 40.04 20.75 -44.26
N THR A 294 41.02 21.04 -45.11
CA THR A 294 41.20 20.69 -46.51
C THR A 294 41.60 19.24 -46.71
N GLU A 295 41.25 18.74 -47.90
CA GLU A 295 41.79 17.54 -48.54
C GLU A 295 43.32 17.48 -48.47
N GLY A 296 43.85 16.26 -48.35
CA GLY A 296 45.27 15.96 -48.43
C GLY A 296 45.49 14.46 -48.61
N ASP A 297 46.00 14.11 -49.77
CA ASP A 297 45.98 12.82 -50.45
C ASP A 297 46.80 11.68 -49.84
N ARG A 298 46.47 10.48 -50.36
CA ARG A 298 47.35 9.33 -50.50
C ARG A 298 48.73 9.74 -51.01
N ASN A 299 49.77 9.51 -50.21
CA ASN A 299 50.75 8.44 -50.44
C ASN A 299 51.45 8.09 -49.13
#